data_AF-A0A951PC65-F1
#
_entry.id   AF-A0A951PC65-F1
#
_cell.length_a   1.000
_cell.length_b   1.000
_cell.length_c   1.000
_cell.angle_alpha   90.00
_cell.angle_beta   90.00
_cell.angle_gamma   90.00
#
_symmetry.space_group_name_H-M   'P 1'
#
loop_
_entity.id
_entity.type
_entity.pdbx_description
1 polymer ?
#
loop_
_entity_poly.entity_id
_entity_poly.type
_entity_poly.pdbx_seq_one_letter_code
_entity_poly.pdbx_strand_id
1 'polypeptide(L)'
;MQEFQLRVVPTDNNNFALELYQCAYKKAGEKKRSAAKRIGRLKGPALVQARQAVYDCLKANGYDPKTLSQSRQSPYVLNEESGVNLALLFQTLQPLSKPDRIANIAAGVRAMSNEESHYWFAKVSNGQRSQALRAIRVLLGD
;
A
#
# COMPACT_ATOMS: atom_id res chain seq x y z
N MET A 1 -12.13 11.48 -7.49
CA MET A 1 -10.80 11.09 -6.96
C MET A 1 -10.91 9.67 -6.40
N GLN A 2 -9.95 8.81 -6.71
CA GLN A 2 -9.94 7.42 -6.25
C GLN A 2 -9.68 7.38 -4.74
N GLU A 3 -10.50 6.65 -3.98
CA GLU A 3 -10.30 6.47 -2.53
C GLU A 3 -9.65 5.12 -2.25
N PHE A 4 -8.75 5.10 -1.27
CA PHE A 4 -8.16 3.88 -0.73
C PHE A 4 -8.43 3.76 0.76
N GLN A 5 -8.42 2.52 1.26
CA GLN A 5 -8.56 2.21 2.68
C GLN A 5 -7.43 1.32 3.14
N LEU A 6 -6.65 1.80 4.12
CA LEU A 6 -5.66 1.00 4.81
C LEU A 6 -6.27 0.44 6.09
N ARG A 7 -6.31 -0.88 6.18
CA ARG A 7 -6.93 -1.62 7.29
C ARG A 7 -5.88 -2.33 8.10
N VAL A 8 -6.01 -2.23 9.42
CA VAL A 8 -5.26 -3.08 10.34
C VAL A 8 -6.02 -4.39 10.48
N VAL A 9 -5.30 -5.50 10.32
CA VAL A 9 -5.85 -6.85 10.51
C VAL A 9 -5.03 -7.53 11.60
N PRO A 10 -5.59 -7.75 12.80
CA PRO A 10 -4.91 -8.47 13.86
C PRO A 10 -4.41 -9.83 13.38
N THR A 11 -3.27 -10.24 13.91
CA THR A 11 -2.70 -11.58 13.73
C THR A 11 -2.29 -12.14 15.08
N ASP A 12 -1.81 -13.37 15.09
CA ASP A 12 -1.38 -14.04 16.32
C ASP A 12 -0.27 -13.28 17.05
N ASN A 13 -0.12 -13.55 18.35
CA ASN A 13 0.95 -13.01 19.21
C ASN A 13 1.00 -11.49 19.27
N ASN A 14 -0.17 -10.84 19.41
CA ASN A 14 -0.26 -9.39 19.59
C ASN A 14 0.29 -8.58 18.40
N ASN A 15 0.36 -9.20 17.21
CA ASN A 15 0.84 -8.60 15.97
C ASN A 15 -0.34 -8.19 15.08
N PHE A 16 -0.03 -7.49 13.99
CA PHE A 16 -1.00 -7.20 12.95
C PHE A 16 -0.36 -7.20 11.56
N ALA A 17 -1.22 -7.36 10.57
CA ALA A 17 -0.93 -7.10 9.17
C ALA A 17 -1.63 -5.80 8.74
N LEU A 18 -1.14 -5.21 7.66
CA LEU A 18 -1.84 -4.15 6.96
C LEU A 18 -2.39 -4.68 5.65
N GLU A 19 -3.64 -4.38 5.37
CA GLU A 19 -4.29 -4.64 4.10
C GLU A 19 -4.71 -3.33 3.45
N LEU A 20 -4.36 -3.16 2.18
CA LEU A 20 -4.77 -2.00 1.40
C LEU A 20 -5.91 -2.38 0.47
N TYR A 21 -6.94 -1.55 0.46
CA TYR A 21 -8.13 -1.70 -0.37
C TYR A 21 -8.31 -0.49 -1.28
N GLN A 22 -8.68 -0.74 -2.54
CA GLN A 22 -9.14 0.29 -3.47
C GLN A 22 -10.66 0.31 -3.47
N CYS A 23 -11.26 1.43 -3.08
CA CYS A 23 -12.71 1.56 -3.03
C CYS A 23 -13.25 1.86 -4.44
N ALA A 24 -14.25 1.12 -4.92
CA ALA A 24 -14.80 1.37 -6.25
C ALA A 24 -15.31 2.83 -6.39
N TYR A 25 -15.35 3.40 -7.59
CA TYR A 25 -15.98 4.71 -7.78
C TYR A 25 -17.47 4.62 -7.46
N LYS A 26 -18.00 5.62 -6.74
CA LYS A 26 -19.45 5.76 -6.60
C LYS A 26 -19.98 6.29 -7.93
N LYS A 27 -20.58 5.41 -8.75
CA LYS A 27 -21.22 5.84 -10.00
C LYS A 27 -22.44 6.69 -9.65
N ALA A 28 -22.67 7.75 -10.43
CA ALA A 28 -23.87 8.58 -10.28
C ALA A 28 -25.12 7.69 -10.45
N GLY A 29 -26.06 7.77 -9.50
CA GLY A 29 -27.28 6.97 -9.49
C GLY A 29 -27.21 5.64 -8.73
N GLU A 30 -26.04 5.17 -8.29
CA GLU A 30 -25.95 3.95 -7.47
C GLU A 30 -26.27 4.24 -5.98
N LYS A 31 -27.26 3.51 -5.43
CA LYS A 31 -27.65 3.59 -4.01
C LYS A 31 -26.57 3.08 -3.05
N LYS A 32 -25.71 2.16 -3.51
CA LYS A 32 -24.60 1.57 -2.72
C LYS A 32 -23.34 1.50 -3.57
N ARG A 33 -22.21 1.85 -2.96
CA ARG A 33 -20.87 1.69 -3.53
C ARG A 33 -20.55 0.20 -3.65
N SER A 34 -20.02 -0.23 -4.79
CA SER A 34 -19.52 -1.60 -4.94
C SER A 34 -18.37 -1.89 -3.95
N ALA A 35 -18.17 -3.17 -3.64
CA ALA A 35 -17.23 -3.59 -2.61
C ALA A 35 -15.79 -3.16 -2.92
N ALA A 36 -15.05 -2.72 -1.89
CA ALA A 36 -13.65 -2.36 -2.03
C ALA A 36 -12.80 -3.60 -2.37
N LYS A 37 -11.89 -3.47 -3.33
CA LYS A 37 -11.00 -4.55 -3.78
C LYS A 37 -9.71 -4.53 -2.98
N ARG A 38 -9.33 -5.64 -2.34
CA ARG A 38 -8.01 -5.76 -1.68
C ARG A 38 -6.91 -5.77 -2.74
N ILE A 39 -5.95 -4.86 -2.63
CA ILE A 39 -4.84 -4.68 -3.57
C ILE A 39 -3.56 -5.36 -3.07
N GLY A 40 -3.32 -5.33 -1.76
CA GLY A 40 -2.12 -5.92 -1.17
C GLY A 40 -2.24 -6.11 0.33
N ARG A 41 -1.33 -6.91 0.87
CA ARG A 41 -1.18 -7.17 2.31
C ARG A 41 0.29 -7.24 2.68
N LEU A 42 0.70 -6.50 3.71
CA LEU A 42 2.03 -6.62 4.32
C LEU A 42 1.91 -7.08 5.78
N LYS A 43 2.85 -7.92 6.20
CA LYS A 43 2.95 -8.45 7.57
C LYS A 43 4.40 -8.77 7.91
N GLY A 44 4.69 -8.97 9.19
CA GLY A 44 5.99 -9.45 9.66
C GLY A 44 7.16 -8.54 9.22
N PRO A 45 8.33 -9.10 8.87
CA PRO A 45 9.52 -8.32 8.54
C PRO A 45 9.33 -7.28 7.43
N ALA A 46 8.54 -7.60 6.39
CA ALA A 46 8.28 -6.66 5.31
C ALA A 46 7.50 -5.42 5.78
N LEU A 47 6.55 -5.60 6.71
CA LEU A 47 5.84 -4.49 7.32
C LEU A 47 6.74 -3.67 8.26
N VAL A 48 7.65 -4.31 9.00
CA VAL A 48 8.62 -3.64 9.86
C VAL A 48 9.51 -2.71 9.04
N GLN A 49 10.05 -3.19 7.92
CA GLN A 49 10.89 -2.39 7.02
C GLN A 49 10.11 -1.29 6.31
N ALA A 50 8.84 -1.53 5.95
CA ALA A 50 7.97 -0.53 5.33
C ALA A 50 7.38 0.50 6.31
N ARG A 51 7.67 0.40 7.62
CA ARG A 51 7.02 1.20 8.68
C ARG A 51 7.11 2.69 8.44
N GLN A 52 8.28 3.19 8.02
CA GLN A 52 8.47 4.61 7.77
C GLN A 52 7.56 5.11 6.65
N ALA A 53 7.49 4.39 5.53
CA ALA A 53 6.62 4.73 4.41
C ALA A 53 5.13 4.74 4.81
N VAL A 54 4.71 3.78 5.65
CA VAL A 54 3.34 3.78 6.20
C VAL A 54 3.12 4.99 7.10
N TYR A 55 4.07 5.35 7.96
CA TYR A 55 3.95 6.50 8.87
C TYR A 55 3.86 7.83 8.12
N ASP A 56 4.68 8.00 7.09
CA ASP A 56 4.68 9.19 6.25
C ASP A 56 3.34 9.32 5.51
N CYS A 57 2.82 8.21 4.98
CA CYS A 57 1.49 8.14 4.39
C CYS A 57 0.38 8.53 5.37
N LEU A 58 0.40 8.00 6.60
CA LEU A 58 -0.60 8.35 7.62
C LEU A 58 -0.57 9.85 7.93
N LYS A 59 0.61 10.44 8.12
CA LYS A 59 0.77 11.88 8.37
C LYS A 59 0.25 12.72 7.20
N ALA A 60 0.57 12.34 5.96
CA ALA A 60 0.10 13.03 4.76
C ALA A 60 -1.43 13.04 4.63
N ASN A 61 -2.11 12.05 5.24
CA ASN A 61 -3.57 11.96 5.27
C ASN A 61 -4.17 12.48 6.60
N GLY A 62 -3.40 13.21 7.41
CA GLY A 62 -3.87 13.85 8.64
C GLY A 62 -4.07 12.91 9.83
N TYR A 63 -3.54 11.69 9.78
CA TYR A 63 -3.61 10.74 10.89
C TYR A 63 -2.34 10.77 11.74
N ASP A 64 -2.50 10.58 13.05
CA ASP A 64 -1.37 10.31 13.95
C ASP A 64 -0.89 8.85 13.75
N PRO A 65 0.37 8.62 13.35
CA PRO A 65 0.93 7.27 13.20
C PRO A 65 0.88 6.41 14.46
N LYS A 66 0.80 7.02 15.66
CA LYS A 66 0.64 6.27 16.93
C LYS A 66 -0.68 5.52 17.00
N THR A 67 -1.67 5.91 16.20
CA THR A 67 -2.94 5.17 16.09
C THR A 67 -2.81 3.87 15.29
N LEU A 68 -1.64 3.60 14.68
CA LEU A 68 -1.33 2.33 14.01
C LEU A 68 -1.02 1.25 15.04
N SER A 69 -2.08 0.63 15.55
CA SER A 69 -2.03 -0.47 16.51
C SER A 69 -2.95 -1.61 16.07
N GLN A 70 -2.65 -2.82 16.53
CA GLN A 70 -3.52 -4.00 16.33
C GLN A 70 -4.97 -3.80 16.80
N SER A 71 -5.23 -2.90 17.76
CA SER A 71 -6.57 -2.66 18.31
C SER A 71 -7.44 -1.81 17.40
N ARG A 72 -6.86 -1.14 16.39
CA ARG A 72 -7.59 -0.26 15.50
C ARG A 72 -8.59 -1.03 14.63
N GLN A 73 -9.87 -0.69 14.73
CA GLN A 73 -10.95 -1.30 13.94
C GLN A 73 -11.35 -0.46 12.73
N SER A 74 -11.18 0.86 12.77
CA SER A 74 -11.57 1.75 11.67
C SER A 74 -10.48 1.84 10.60
N PRO A 75 -10.83 1.78 9.30
CA PRO A 75 -9.86 2.00 8.24
C PRO A 75 -9.30 3.42 8.28
N TYR A 76 -8.06 3.59 7.83
CA TYR A 76 -7.57 4.89 7.40
C TYR A 76 -8.05 5.15 5.98
N VAL A 77 -8.68 6.29 5.74
CA VAL A 77 -9.09 6.72 4.41
C VAL A 77 -7.93 7.49 3.80
N LEU A 78 -7.42 7.02 2.67
CA LEU A 78 -6.27 7.60 2.01
C LEU A 78 -6.71 8.29 0.71
N ASN A 79 -6.07 9.41 0.42
CA ASN A 79 -6.14 10.05 -0.88
C ASN A 79 -5.53 9.15 -1.97
N GLU A 80 -5.74 9.55 -3.21
CA GLU A 80 -5.35 8.77 -4.39
C GLU A 80 -3.83 8.57 -4.47
N GLU A 81 -3.05 9.63 -4.31
CA GLU A 81 -1.57 9.61 -4.35
C GLU A 81 -0.99 8.63 -3.32
N SER A 82 -1.40 8.78 -2.05
CA SER A 82 -0.93 7.92 -0.96
C SER A 82 -1.36 6.47 -1.14
N GLY A 83 -2.59 6.27 -1.63
CA GLY A 83 -3.13 4.94 -1.89
C GLY A 83 -2.41 4.23 -3.04
N VAL A 84 -2.09 4.95 -4.11
CA VAL A 84 -1.34 4.43 -5.27
C VAL A 84 0.09 4.07 -4.87
N ASN A 85 0.78 4.95 -4.14
CA ASN A 85 2.14 4.69 -3.67
C ASN A 85 2.18 3.46 -2.73
N LEU A 86 1.28 3.38 -1.74
CA LEU A 86 1.19 2.20 -0.88
C LEU A 86 0.78 0.94 -1.64
N ALA A 87 -0.06 1.05 -2.67
CA ALA A 87 -0.43 -0.10 -3.48
C ALA A 87 0.78 -0.70 -4.19
N LEU A 88 1.65 0.15 -4.76
CA LEU A 88 2.91 -0.31 -5.34
C LEU A 88 3.82 -0.93 -4.30
N LEU A 89 4.01 -0.26 -3.16
CA LEU A 89 4.83 -0.75 -2.06
C LEU A 89 4.40 -2.17 -1.63
N PHE A 90 3.12 -2.36 -1.35
CA PHE A 90 2.60 -3.62 -0.82
C PHE A 90 2.76 -4.76 -1.84
N GLN A 91 2.41 -4.50 -3.09
CA GLN A 91 2.47 -5.51 -4.15
C GLN A 91 3.92 -5.86 -4.53
N THR A 92 4.83 -4.89 -4.44
CA THR A 92 6.24 -5.07 -4.76
C THR A 92 6.95 -5.86 -3.66
N LEU A 93 6.71 -5.53 -2.39
CA LEU A 93 7.39 -6.15 -1.25
C LEU A 93 6.83 -7.53 -0.87
N GLN A 94 5.58 -7.86 -1.23
CA GLN A 94 4.89 -9.10 -0.80
C GLN A 94 5.69 -10.41 -0.94
N PRO A 95 6.38 -10.70 -2.05
CA PRO A 95 7.14 -11.95 -2.20
C PRO A 95 8.56 -11.89 -1.64
N LEU A 96 8.97 -10.78 -1.02
CA LEU A 96 10.35 -10.58 -0.58
C LEU A 96 10.56 -11.01 0.88
N SER A 97 11.75 -11.54 1.15
CA SER A 97 12.18 -11.96 2.49
C SER A 97 13.50 -11.32 2.95
N LYS A 98 14.36 -10.87 2.03
CA LYS A 98 15.67 -10.28 2.35
C LYS A 98 15.51 -8.85 2.89
N PRO A 99 15.91 -8.54 4.14
CA PRO A 99 15.68 -7.24 4.76
C PRO A 99 16.24 -6.05 3.98
N ASP A 100 17.50 -6.10 3.57
CA ASP A 100 18.14 -4.97 2.86
C ASP A 100 17.43 -4.66 1.54
N ARG A 101 17.08 -5.71 0.79
CA ARG A 101 16.33 -5.56 -0.46
C ARG A 101 14.94 -4.96 -0.24
N ILE A 102 14.27 -5.33 0.86
CA ILE A 102 12.97 -4.75 1.22
C ILE A 102 13.16 -3.27 1.56
N ALA A 103 14.19 -2.91 2.32
CA ALA A 103 14.49 -1.53 2.70
C ALA A 103 14.80 -0.65 1.48
N ASN A 104 15.66 -1.11 0.56
CA ASN A 104 16.01 -0.38 -0.66
C ASN A 104 14.78 -0.12 -1.53
N ILE A 105 13.97 -1.16 -1.77
CA ILE A 105 12.74 -1.03 -2.56
C ILE A 105 11.73 -0.12 -1.86
N ALA A 106 11.58 -0.22 -0.53
CA ALA A 106 10.67 0.63 0.22
C ALA A 106 11.07 2.11 0.13
N ALA A 107 12.38 2.40 0.25
CA ALA A 107 12.91 3.74 0.09
C ALA A 107 12.72 4.27 -1.34
N GLY A 108 13.01 3.44 -2.35
CA GLY A 108 12.82 3.77 -3.76
C GLY A 108 11.36 4.09 -4.10
N VAL A 109 10.41 3.25 -3.67
CA VAL A 109 8.98 3.52 -3.88
C VAL A 109 8.54 4.80 -3.16
N ARG A 110 9.04 5.08 -1.95
CA ARG A 110 8.73 6.31 -1.22
C ARG A 110 9.26 7.57 -1.93
N ALA A 111 10.36 7.45 -2.67
CA ALA A 111 10.99 8.56 -3.38
C ALA A 111 10.36 8.85 -4.76
N MET A 112 9.50 7.96 -5.27
CA MET A 112 8.81 8.15 -6.55
C MET A 112 7.94 9.40 -6.52
N SER A 113 7.93 10.13 -7.64
CA SER A 113 6.93 11.20 -7.83
C SER A 113 5.52 10.62 -7.92
N ASN A 114 4.52 11.48 -7.81
CA ASN A 114 3.12 11.09 -7.98
C ASN A 114 2.89 10.50 -9.38
N GLU A 115 3.42 11.13 -10.43
CA GLU A 115 3.31 10.68 -11.82
C GLU A 115 3.95 9.31 -12.02
N GLU A 116 5.15 9.11 -11.48
CA GLU A 116 5.86 7.83 -11.57
C GLU A 116 5.09 6.71 -10.86
N SER A 117 4.59 7.00 -9.65
CA SER A 117 3.77 6.06 -8.88
C SER A 117 2.50 5.68 -9.67
N HIS A 118 1.84 6.65 -10.29
CA HIS A 118 0.66 6.39 -11.13
C HIS A 118 0.99 5.59 -12.39
N TYR A 119 2.10 5.89 -13.07
CA TYR A 119 2.55 5.15 -14.25
C TYR A 119 2.76 3.67 -13.92
N TRP A 120 3.53 3.37 -12.88
CA TRP A 120 3.78 2.00 -12.45
C TRP A 120 2.51 1.30 -11.99
N PHE A 121 1.64 1.99 -11.26
CA PHE A 121 0.36 1.41 -10.82
C PHE A 121 -0.58 1.07 -11.98
N ALA A 122 -0.63 1.91 -13.01
CA ALA A 122 -1.36 1.64 -14.24
C ALA A 122 -0.78 0.40 -14.96
N LYS A 123 0.55 0.30 -15.07
CA LYS A 123 1.22 -0.89 -15.64
C LYS A 123 0.92 -2.17 -14.86
N VAL A 124 0.90 -2.10 -13.53
CA VAL A 124 0.55 -3.23 -12.66
C VAL A 124 -0.92 -3.63 -12.82
N SER A 125 -1.81 -2.66 -13.05
CA SER A 125 -3.26 -2.89 -13.14
C SER A 125 -3.73 -3.36 -14.52
N ASN A 126 -3.03 -2.98 -15.60
CA ASN A 126 -3.42 -3.26 -16.99
C ASN A 126 -2.90 -4.60 -17.54
N GLY A 127 -2.91 -5.66 -16.72
CA GLY A 127 -2.58 -7.03 -17.15
C GLY A 127 -1.08 -7.38 -17.23
N GLN A 128 -0.17 -6.40 -17.15
CA GLN A 128 1.29 -6.63 -17.14
C GLN A 128 1.86 -6.77 -15.71
N ARG A 129 1.03 -7.20 -14.75
CA ARG A 129 1.33 -7.22 -13.31
C ARG A 129 2.68 -7.83 -12.96
N SER A 130 2.92 -9.07 -13.40
CA SER A 130 4.13 -9.82 -13.02
C SER A 130 5.40 -9.16 -13.58
N GLN A 131 5.36 -8.72 -14.84
CA GLN A 131 6.47 -8.06 -15.51
C GLN A 131 6.77 -6.70 -14.88
N ALA A 132 5.74 -5.88 -14.64
CA ALA A 132 5.88 -4.58 -14.00
C ALA A 132 6.46 -4.70 -12.58
N LEU A 133 5.91 -5.59 -11.75
CA LEU A 133 6.42 -5.79 -10.39
C LEU A 133 7.85 -6.36 -10.40
N ARG A 134 8.22 -7.19 -11.38
CA ARG A 134 9.60 -7.66 -11.54
C ARG A 134 10.52 -6.50 -11.91
N ALA A 135 10.13 -5.65 -12.85
CA ALA A 135 10.91 -4.51 -13.29
C ALA A 135 11.19 -3.54 -12.12
N ILE A 136 10.16 -3.20 -11.32
CA ILE A 136 10.33 -2.34 -10.13
C ILE A 136 11.33 -2.96 -9.13
N ARG A 137 11.25 -4.27 -8.88
CA ARG A 137 12.18 -4.97 -7.97
C ARG A 137 13.61 -5.09 -8.48
N VAL A 138 13.83 -4.93 -9.78
CA VAL A 138 15.17 -4.86 -10.37
C VAL A 138 15.66 -3.42 -10.26
N LEU A 139 14.84 -2.45 -10.67
CA LEU A 139 15.18 -1.03 -10.66
C LEU A 139 15.54 -0.49 -9.27
N LEU A 140 14.82 -0.93 -8.24
CA LEU A 140 14.94 -0.39 -6.87
C LEU A 140 15.59 -1.37 -5.89
N GLY A 141 15.99 -2.56 -6.36
CA GLY A 141 16.35 -3.68 -5.50
C GLY A 141 17.84 -3.84 -5.22
N ASP A 142 18.67 -3.04 -5.89
CA ASP A 142 20.12 -3.00 -5.70
C ASP A 142 20.50 -2.08 -4.53
#